data_AF-R0GQC8-F1
#
_entry.id   AF-R0GQC8-F1
#
_cell.length_a   1.000
_cell.length_b   1.000
_cell.length_c   1.000
_cell.angle_alpha   90.00
_cell.angle_beta   90.00
_cell.angle_gamma   90.00
#
_symmetry.space_group_name_H-M   'P 1'
#
loop_
_entity.id
_entity.type
_entity.pdbx_description
1 polymer ?
#
loop_
_entity_poly.entity_id
_entity_poly.type
_entity_poly.pdbx_seq_one_letter_code
_entity_poly.pdbx_strand_id
1 'polypeptide(L)'
;FLRSINILDIMGALRFILFLTFGFVLFGSKWTVSQPYQQGQVPCLFIFGDSLVDNGNNNRLLSLARANYRPYGIDFPQGTTGRFTNGRTYVDALAQILGFRAYIPPYSRIRGQAILRGANFASGAAGIRDETGDNLGAHTSMNQQVDLYTTAVQQMLRYFRGDTNELQRYLGRCIYYSGMGSNDYLNNYFMPDFYSTSSNFNDKSFAESLIKNYTQQLTRLYQFGARKIVVTGVGQIGCIPYQLARYNNRNNSTGRCNGKINNAIVLFNSQVKKLVDRFNKGQLKGAKFVYLDSYKSTYDLAANGAAYGFEVVDKGCCGVGRNNGQITCLPLQTPCPDRTKYLFWDAFHPTETANILLAKSNFNSRAYSYPISIQELANL
;
A
#
# COMPACT_ATOMS: atom_id res chain seq x y z
N PHE A 1 -54.32 -67.74 -5.32
CA PHE A 1 -54.32 -67.65 -3.86
C PHE A 1 -53.93 -66.23 -3.45
N LEU A 2 -54.93 -65.41 -3.13
CA LEU A 2 -54.75 -64.14 -2.42
C LEU A 2 -54.16 -64.44 -1.04
N ARG A 3 -53.07 -63.76 -0.67
CA ARG A 3 -52.82 -63.39 0.72
C ARG A 3 -52.24 -61.97 0.79
N SER A 4 -53.15 -61.08 1.15
CA SER A 4 -52.95 -59.78 1.78
C SER A 4 -51.92 -59.82 2.90
N ILE A 5 -50.92 -58.95 2.84
CA ILE A 5 -50.10 -58.57 4.00
C ILE A 5 -50.70 -57.29 4.57
N ASN A 6 -51.08 -57.36 5.84
CA ASN A 6 -51.72 -56.30 6.61
C ASN A 6 -50.77 -55.13 6.88
N ILE A 7 -51.29 -53.91 6.71
CA ILE A 7 -50.59 -52.63 6.98
C ILE A 7 -50.33 -52.40 8.50
N LEU A 8 -50.81 -53.29 9.37
CA LEU A 8 -50.65 -53.19 10.83
C LEU A 8 -49.30 -53.70 11.38
N ASP A 9 -48.50 -54.43 10.62
CA ASP A 9 -47.19 -54.94 11.10
C ASP A 9 -46.01 -53.97 10.86
N ILE A 10 -46.23 -52.84 10.17
CA ILE A 10 -45.20 -51.80 9.97
C ILE A 10 -45.28 -50.70 11.04
N MET A 11 -46.38 -50.61 11.81
CA MET A 11 -46.59 -49.55 12.79
C MET A 11 -46.06 -49.87 14.21
N GLY A 12 -45.55 -51.07 14.45
CA GLY A 12 -44.97 -51.48 15.74
C GLY A 12 -43.48 -51.15 15.92
N ALA A 13 -42.70 -51.10 14.83
CA ALA A 13 -41.24 -50.89 14.91
C ALA A 13 -40.82 -49.41 14.95
N LEU A 14 -41.71 -48.46 14.63
CA LEU A 14 -41.39 -47.02 14.64
C LEU A 14 -41.65 -46.31 15.98
N ARG A 15 -42.22 -46.99 16.99
CA ARG A 15 -42.52 -46.37 18.30
C ARG A 15 -41.46 -46.59 19.38
N PHE A 16 -40.44 -47.42 19.14
CA PHE A 16 -39.38 -47.67 20.13
C PHE A 16 -38.05 -46.93 19.87
N ILE A 17 -37.92 -46.21 18.75
CA ILE A 17 -36.74 -45.37 18.45
C ILE A 17 -36.96 -43.89 18.83
N LEU A 18 -38.21 -43.48 19.13
CA LEU A 18 -38.55 -42.09 19.44
C LEU A 18 -38.47 -41.72 20.94
N PHE A 19 -38.09 -42.65 21.82
CA PHE A 19 -38.01 -42.40 23.28
C PHE A 19 -36.59 -42.45 23.89
N LEU A 20 -35.54 -42.56 23.06
CA LEU A 20 -34.13 -42.49 23.50
C LEU A 20 -33.38 -41.24 22.99
N THR A 21 -34.10 -40.23 22.48
CA THR A 21 -33.51 -38.94 22.09
C THR A 21 -34.07 -37.74 22.89
N PHE A 22 -34.88 -37.99 23.93
CA PHE A 22 -35.53 -36.95 24.73
C PHE A 22 -34.94 -36.75 26.13
N GLY A 23 -33.66 -37.07 26.32
CA GLY A 23 -33.01 -36.92 27.61
C GLY A 23 -31.51 -36.69 27.48
N PHE A 24 -31.09 -35.60 26.83
CA PHE A 24 -29.82 -34.87 27.08
C PHE A 24 -29.70 -33.70 26.07
N VAL A 25 -30.59 -32.71 26.16
CA VAL A 25 -30.35 -31.38 25.57
C VAL A 25 -30.59 -30.31 26.64
N LEU A 26 -29.84 -30.42 27.73
CA LEU A 26 -29.51 -29.32 28.61
C LEU A 26 -27.99 -29.08 28.48
N PHE A 27 -27.57 -28.64 27.30
CA PHE A 27 -26.28 -27.99 27.12
C PHE A 27 -26.55 -26.56 26.71
N GLY A 28 -26.09 -25.64 27.56
CA GLY A 28 -26.42 -24.23 27.54
C GLY A 28 -26.32 -23.63 26.14
N SER A 29 -27.36 -22.89 25.79
CA SER A 29 -27.30 -21.82 24.82
C SER A 29 -26.19 -20.87 25.26
N LYS A 30 -24.96 -21.14 24.79
CA LYS A 30 -23.94 -20.11 24.67
C LYS A 30 -24.52 -19.10 23.71
N TRP A 31 -25.16 -18.08 24.27
CA TRP A 31 -25.25 -16.79 23.64
C TRP A 31 -23.84 -16.49 23.14
N THR A 32 -23.61 -16.67 21.84
CA THR A 32 -22.51 -15.98 21.18
C THR A 32 -22.85 -14.52 21.32
N VAL A 33 -22.40 -13.94 22.43
CA VAL A 33 -22.15 -12.51 22.52
C VAL A 33 -21.33 -12.23 21.28
N SER A 34 -21.95 -11.58 20.30
CA SER A 34 -21.21 -10.93 19.22
C SER A 34 -20.21 -10.05 19.94
N GLN A 35 -18.95 -10.49 19.98
CA GLN A 35 -17.85 -9.69 20.48
C GLN A 35 -18.07 -8.29 19.89
N PRO A 36 -18.19 -7.24 20.72
CA PRO A 36 -18.39 -5.90 20.19
C PRO A 36 -17.34 -5.70 19.12
N TYR A 37 -17.77 -5.25 17.93
CA TYR A 37 -16.88 -4.95 16.82
C TYR A 37 -15.72 -4.14 17.41
N GLN A 38 -14.55 -4.75 17.60
CA GLN A 38 -13.36 -3.99 17.96
C GLN A 38 -13.13 -3.10 16.75
N GLN A 39 -13.59 -1.86 16.88
CA GLN A 39 -13.35 -0.81 15.92
C GLN A 39 -11.83 -0.73 15.81
N GLY A 40 -11.28 -0.84 14.59
CA GLY A 40 -9.86 -0.59 14.38
C GLY A 40 -9.47 0.76 15.00
N GLN A 41 -8.18 0.99 15.22
CA GLN A 41 -7.70 2.21 15.88
C GLN A 41 -8.21 3.48 15.18
N VAL A 42 -8.56 3.38 13.89
CA VAL A 42 -9.26 4.40 13.12
C VAL A 42 -10.40 3.77 12.29
N PRO A 43 -11.46 4.53 11.96
CA PRO A 43 -12.61 3.98 11.24
C PRO A 43 -12.34 3.72 9.76
N CYS A 44 -11.38 4.44 9.14
CA CYS A 44 -11.06 4.25 7.74
C CYS A 44 -9.61 4.58 7.37
N LEU A 45 -9.15 3.97 6.27
CA LEU A 45 -7.80 4.15 5.70
C LEU A 45 -7.89 4.42 4.20
N PHE A 46 -7.51 5.62 3.77
CA PHE A 46 -7.40 5.96 2.35
C PHE A 46 -5.94 5.98 1.92
N ILE A 47 -5.64 5.36 0.78
CA ILE A 47 -4.26 5.15 0.32
C ILE A 47 -4.09 5.81 -1.05
N PHE A 48 -3.05 6.62 -1.17
CA PHE A 48 -2.60 7.27 -2.39
C PHE A 48 -1.15 6.89 -2.62
N GLY A 49 -0.77 6.65 -3.86
CA GLY A 49 0.62 6.33 -4.16
C GLY A 49 0.84 5.68 -5.52
N ASP A 50 2.01 5.06 -5.62
CA ASP A 50 2.46 4.36 -6.82
C ASP A 50 2.36 2.83 -6.70
N SER A 51 3.15 2.10 -7.50
CA SER A 51 3.21 0.64 -7.51
C SER A 51 3.63 0.02 -6.17
N LEU A 52 4.31 0.75 -5.28
CA LEU A 52 4.68 0.26 -3.95
C LEU A 52 3.45 -0.03 -3.07
N VAL A 53 2.31 0.60 -3.38
CA VAL A 53 1.09 0.48 -2.60
C VAL A 53 -0.15 0.17 -3.44
N ASP A 54 -0.07 0.11 -4.78
CA ASP A 54 -1.17 -0.37 -5.64
C ASP A 54 -1.52 -1.83 -5.32
N ASN A 55 -2.82 -2.10 -5.31
CA ASN A 55 -3.39 -3.43 -5.08
C ASN A 55 -4.36 -3.91 -6.16
N GLY A 56 -4.35 -3.26 -7.33
CA GLY A 56 -5.06 -3.71 -8.54
C GLY A 56 -5.78 -2.61 -9.31
N ASN A 57 -5.49 -1.32 -9.09
CA ASN A 57 -6.08 -0.24 -9.89
C ASN A 57 -5.56 -0.26 -11.33
N ASN A 58 -4.32 -0.69 -11.55
CA ASN A 58 -3.74 -0.78 -12.91
C ASN A 58 -4.28 -1.92 -13.77
N ASN A 59 -5.03 -2.88 -13.20
CA ASN A 59 -5.37 -4.13 -13.88
C ASN A 59 -6.19 -3.96 -15.17
N ARG A 60 -6.90 -2.84 -15.32
CA ARG A 60 -7.74 -2.53 -16.49
C ARG A 60 -7.22 -1.36 -17.32
N LEU A 61 -6.04 -0.85 -16.99
CA LEU A 61 -5.39 0.21 -17.76
C LEU A 61 -4.53 -0.41 -18.86
N LEU A 62 -4.49 0.26 -20.01
CA LEU A 62 -3.56 -0.11 -21.09
C LEU A 62 -2.16 0.38 -20.70
N SER A 63 -1.46 -0.44 -19.93
CA SER A 63 -0.21 -0.08 -19.26
C SER A 63 0.78 -1.23 -19.25
N LEU A 64 2.07 -0.91 -19.30
CA LEU A 64 3.18 -1.82 -18.98
C LEU A 64 3.36 -1.94 -17.46
N ALA A 65 2.88 -0.97 -16.68
CA ALA A 65 2.90 -1.02 -15.22
C ALA A 65 1.73 -1.85 -14.70
N ARG A 66 1.79 -3.17 -14.88
CA ARG A 66 0.81 -4.13 -14.37
C ARG A 66 1.49 -5.28 -13.63
N ALA A 67 0.83 -5.80 -12.60
CA ALA A 67 1.30 -6.92 -11.79
C ALA A 67 0.16 -7.95 -11.52
N ASN A 68 -0.83 -8.02 -12.41
CA ASN A 68 -1.95 -8.97 -12.33
C ASN A 68 -1.66 -10.28 -13.07
N TYR A 69 -0.44 -10.78 -12.97
CA TYR A 69 0.01 -12.04 -13.58
C TYR A 69 1.01 -12.74 -12.65
N ARG A 70 1.09 -14.07 -12.75
CA ARG A 70 2.05 -14.85 -11.96
C ARG A 70 3.49 -14.53 -12.38
N PRO A 71 4.46 -14.51 -11.46
CA PRO A 71 4.35 -14.93 -10.06
C PRO A 71 3.98 -13.81 -9.06
N TYR A 72 3.56 -12.61 -9.48
CA TYR A 72 3.08 -11.60 -8.53
C TYR A 72 1.90 -12.13 -7.70
N GLY A 73 1.90 -11.82 -6.40
CA GLY A 73 0.87 -12.32 -5.48
C GLY A 73 0.92 -13.83 -5.20
N ILE A 74 2.02 -14.53 -5.51
CA ILE A 74 2.18 -15.98 -5.23
C ILE A 74 1.99 -16.36 -3.75
N ASP A 75 2.33 -15.45 -2.82
CA ASP A 75 2.14 -15.60 -1.37
C ASP A 75 0.89 -14.90 -0.85
N PHE A 76 0.21 -14.11 -1.69
CA PHE A 76 -0.98 -13.42 -1.28
C PHE A 76 -2.17 -14.38 -1.26
N PRO A 77 -3.02 -14.41 -0.20
CA PRO A 77 -4.12 -15.36 -0.10
C PRO A 77 -5.14 -15.30 -1.26
N GLN A 78 -5.24 -14.17 -1.95
CA GLN A 78 -6.14 -13.97 -3.10
C GLN A 78 -5.43 -14.14 -4.46
N GLY A 79 -4.16 -14.54 -4.45
CA GLY A 79 -3.33 -14.69 -5.64
C GLY A 79 -2.96 -13.36 -6.31
N THR A 80 -2.93 -13.38 -7.64
CA THR A 80 -2.53 -12.25 -8.50
C THR A 80 -3.57 -11.12 -8.47
N THR A 81 -3.45 -10.20 -7.51
CA THR A 81 -4.39 -9.07 -7.39
C THR A 81 -3.98 -7.82 -8.17
N GLY A 82 -2.73 -7.73 -8.61
CA GLY A 82 -2.13 -6.48 -9.11
C GLY A 82 -1.23 -5.75 -8.12
N ARG A 83 -0.84 -6.41 -7.01
CA ARG A 83 0.20 -5.92 -6.11
C ARG A 83 1.57 -6.18 -6.73
N PHE A 84 2.44 -5.18 -6.75
CA PHE A 84 3.79 -5.30 -7.31
C PHE A 84 4.76 -5.99 -6.32
N THR A 85 4.36 -7.11 -5.76
CA THR A 85 5.16 -7.91 -4.83
C THR A 85 4.69 -9.37 -4.86
N ASN A 86 5.34 -10.26 -4.12
CA ASN A 86 4.90 -11.64 -3.94
C ASN A 86 3.67 -11.77 -3.03
N GLY A 87 3.41 -10.82 -2.12
CA GLY A 87 2.35 -10.94 -1.11
C GLY A 87 1.72 -9.59 -0.73
N ARG A 88 1.69 -9.26 0.56
CA ARG A 88 1.23 -7.97 1.10
C ARG A 88 2.20 -6.82 0.78
N THR A 89 1.63 -5.64 0.51
CA THR A 89 2.35 -4.37 0.47
C THR A 89 2.53 -3.78 1.87
N TYR A 90 3.33 -2.71 1.99
CA TYR A 90 3.48 -1.96 3.24
C TYR A 90 2.11 -1.53 3.83
N VAL A 91 1.22 -1.01 2.98
CA VAL A 91 -0.09 -0.50 3.42
C VAL A 91 -1.07 -1.61 3.81
N ASP A 92 -0.93 -2.82 3.25
CA ASP A 92 -1.68 -3.98 3.72
C ASP A 92 -1.26 -4.37 5.15
N ALA A 93 0.05 -4.40 5.41
CA ALA A 93 0.58 -4.68 6.74
C ALA A 93 0.21 -3.56 7.73
N LEU A 94 0.27 -2.29 7.31
CA LEU A 94 -0.19 -1.15 8.11
C LEU A 94 -1.68 -1.26 8.45
N ALA A 95 -2.54 -1.61 7.48
CA ALA A 95 -3.97 -1.81 7.72
C ALA A 95 -4.22 -2.92 8.77
N GLN A 96 -3.46 -4.01 8.72
CA GLN A 96 -3.54 -5.06 9.74
C GLN A 96 -3.14 -4.55 11.13
N ILE A 97 -2.05 -3.79 11.23
CA ILE A 97 -1.57 -3.18 12.50
C ILE A 97 -2.61 -2.19 13.07
N LEU A 98 -3.29 -1.44 12.21
CA LEU A 98 -4.38 -0.54 12.58
C LEU A 98 -5.68 -1.28 12.99
N GLY A 99 -5.74 -2.60 12.86
CA GLY A 99 -6.86 -3.44 13.28
C GLY A 99 -7.92 -3.70 12.20
N PHE A 100 -7.65 -3.40 10.93
CA PHE A 100 -8.58 -3.75 9.85
C PHE A 100 -8.60 -5.26 9.62
N ARG A 101 -9.77 -5.89 9.81
CA ARG A 101 -9.96 -7.35 9.61
C ARG A 101 -9.87 -7.80 8.15
N ALA A 102 -10.06 -6.88 7.20
CA ALA A 102 -9.97 -7.15 5.78
C ALA A 102 -9.17 -6.04 5.09
N TYR A 103 -8.43 -6.42 4.05
CA TYR A 103 -7.63 -5.49 3.27
C TYR A 103 -8.48 -4.33 2.71
N ILE A 104 -7.86 -3.16 2.58
CA ILE A 104 -8.46 -2.02 1.90
C ILE A 104 -8.53 -2.34 0.41
N PRO A 105 -9.70 -2.32 -0.24
CA PRO A 105 -9.82 -2.71 -1.64
C PRO A 105 -9.33 -1.60 -2.59
N PRO A 106 -8.92 -1.93 -3.83
CA PRO A 106 -8.70 -0.92 -4.87
C PRO A 106 -9.99 -0.18 -5.17
N TYR A 107 -9.89 1.13 -5.41
CA TYR A 107 -11.04 1.96 -5.77
C TYR A 107 -11.75 1.44 -7.03
N SER A 108 -11.01 0.87 -7.99
CA SER A 108 -11.59 0.26 -9.19
C SER A 108 -12.63 -0.84 -8.90
N ARG A 109 -12.54 -1.52 -7.74
CA ARG A 109 -13.40 -2.64 -7.34
C ARG A 109 -14.32 -2.34 -6.16
N ILE A 110 -14.20 -1.17 -5.53
CA ILE A 110 -15.00 -0.85 -4.34
C ILE A 110 -16.44 -0.48 -4.71
N ARG A 111 -17.42 -0.89 -3.90
CA ARG A 111 -18.85 -0.63 -4.12
C ARG A 111 -19.57 -0.38 -2.80
N GLY A 112 -20.73 0.29 -2.86
CA GLY A 112 -21.64 0.41 -1.72
C GLY A 112 -21.00 1.09 -0.49
N GLN A 113 -21.37 0.62 0.70
CA GLN A 113 -20.87 1.14 1.98
C GLN A 113 -19.41 0.75 2.26
N ALA A 114 -18.81 -0.16 1.49
CA ALA A 114 -17.42 -0.58 1.69
C ALA A 114 -16.44 0.61 1.61
N ILE A 115 -16.81 1.64 0.84
CA ILE A 115 -16.04 2.89 0.71
C ILE A 115 -15.86 3.62 2.04
N LEU A 116 -16.80 3.48 2.98
CA LEU A 116 -16.69 4.08 4.30
C LEU A 116 -15.50 3.55 5.11
N ARG A 117 -15.07 2.29 4.87
CA ARG A 117 -13.88 1.71 5.52
C ARG A 117 -12.56 2.19 4.88
N GLY A 118 -12.64 2.84 3.74
CA GLY A 118 -11.48 3.33 2.99
C GLY A 118 -11.31 2.64 1.64
N ALA A 119 -10.48 3.25 0.80
CA ALA A 119 -10.17 2.78 -0.54
C ALA A 119 -8.71 3.05 -0.87
N ASN A 120 -8.14 2.20 -1.71
CA ASN A 120 -6.82 2.40 -2.26
C ASN A 120 -6.94 3.01 -3.67
N PHE A 121 -6.42 4.22 -3.85
CA PHE A 121 -6.41 4.97 -5.10
C PHE A 121 -5.06 4.87 -5.83
N ALA A 122 -4.06 4.24 -5.22
CA ALA A 122 -2.72 4.15 -5.80
C ALA A 122 -2.71 3.47 -7.17
N SER A 123 -1.75 3.86 -8.00
CA SER A 123 -1.62 3.35 -9.37
C SER A 123 -0.14 3.15 -9.68
N GLY A 124 0.21 1.99 -10.21
CA GLY A 124 1.55 1.77 -10.77
C GLY A 124 1.92 2.85 -11.80
N ALA A 125 3.22 3.19 -11.86
CA ALA A 125 3.82 4.29 -12.62
C ALA A 125 3.47 5.72 -12.19
N ALA A 126 2.49 5.93 -11.31
CA ALA A 126 2.05 7.28 -10.94
C ALA A 126 3.15 8.11 -10.26
N GLY A 127 3.17 9.41 -10.58
CA GLY A 127 3.97 10.42 -9.90
C GLY A 127 3.14 11.56 -9.33
N ILE A 128 3.86 12.51 -8.72
CA ILE A 128 3.31 13.80 -8.27
C ILE A 128 2.93 14.64 -9.48
N ARG A 129 3.75 14.60 -10.54
CA ARG A 129 3.46 15.27 -11.82
C ARG A 129 2.61 14.36 -12.71
N ASP A 130 1.73 14.95 -13.51
CA ASP A 130 0.75 14.19 -14.29
C ASP A 130 1.40 13.36 -15.41
N GLU A 131 2.48 13.85 -16.01
CA GLU A 131 3.18 13.18 -17.11
C GLU A 131 4.16 12.08 -16.64
N THR A 132 4.40 11.99 -15.34
CA THR A 132 5.36 11.02 -14.79
C THR A 132 4.84 9.60 -15.01
N GLY A 133 5.61 8.76 -15.68
CA GLY A 133 5.21 7.37 -15.97
C GLY A 133 4.45 7.17 -17.28
N ASP A 134 4.20 8.22 -18.06
CA ASP A 134 3.59 8.12 -19.41
C ASP A 134 4.34 7.15 -20.34
N ASN A 135 5.65 7.00 -20.18
CA ASN A 135 6.46 6.02 -20.93
C ASN A 135 6.04 4.56 -20.70
N LEU A 136 5.28 4.29 -19.64
CA LEU A 136 4.73 2.98 -19.30
C LEU A 136 3.25 2.84 -19.69
N GLY A 137 2.65 3.86 -20.32
CA GLY A 137 1.25 3.89 -20.75
C GLY A 137 0.31 4.43 -19.68
N ALA A 138 -0.97 4.06 -19.79
CA ALA A 138 -2.02 4.63 -18.96
C ALA A 138 -1.81 4.32 -17.46
N HIS A 139 -1.94 5.34 -16.63
CA HIS A 139 -1.87 5.25 -15.17
C HIS A 139 -2.73 6.36 -14.56
N THR A 140 -2.89 6.35 -13.23
CA THR A 140 -3.63 7.37 -12.49
C THR A 140 -2.68 8.25 -11.68
N SER A 141 -2.36 9.45 -12.18
CA SER A 141 -1.45 10.41 -11.54
C SER A 141 -1.95 10.85 -10.15
N MET A 142 -1.11 11.47 -9.31
CA MET A 142 -1.55 11.96 -8.00
C MET A 142 -2.76 12.92 -8.09
N ASN A 143 -2.81 13.82 -9.09
CA ASN A 143 -3.99 14.68 -9.27
C ASN A 143 -5.26 13.86 -9.53
N GLN A 144 -5.17 12.88 -10.42
CA GLN A 144 -6.30 12.00 -10.74
C GLN A 144 -6.70 11.14 -9.53
N GLN A 145 -5.75 10.66 -8.72
CA GLN A 145 -6.07 9.95 -7.47
C GLN A 145 -6.84 10.85 -6.48
N VAL A 146 -6.46 12.13 -6.37
CA VAL A 146 -7.21 13.11 -5.57
C VAL A 146 -8.60 13.37 -6.16
N ASP A 147 -8.76 13.41 -7.48
CA ASP A 147 -10.08 13.53 -8.14
C ASP A 147 -10.99 12.33 -7.83
N LEU A 148 -10.44 11.12 -7.89
CA LEU A 148 -11.17 9.89 -7.54
C LEU A 148 -11.58 9.91 -6.05
N TYR A 149 -10.73 10.42 -5.16
CA TYR A 149 -11.08 10.60 -3.76
C TYR A 149 -12.17 11.65 -3.55
N THR A 150 -12.09 12.80 -4.22
CA THR A 150 -13.17 13.81 -4.20
C THR A 150 -14.51 13.19 -4.62
N THR A 151 -14.50 12.39 -5.69
CA THR A 151 -15.68 11.65 -6.17
C THR A 151 -16.17 10.64 -5.11
N ALA A 152 -15.26 9.92 -4.46
CA ALA A 152 -15.58 9.00 -3.38
C ALA A 152 -16.28 9.70 -2.22
N VAL A 153 -15.77 10.85 -1.78
CA VAL A 153 -16.36 11.65 -0.69
C VAL A 153 -17.77 12.11 -1.04
N GLN A 154 -18.00 12.57 -2.28
CA GLN A 154 -19.35 12.92 -2.74
C GLN A 154 -20.29 11.72 -2.69
N GLN A 155 -19.84 10.53 -3.09
CA GLN A 155 -20.62 9.30 -2.98
C GLN A 155 -20.87 8.87 -1.53
N MET A 156 -20.00 9.22 -0.58
CA MET A 156 -20.19 8.90 0.83
C MET A 156 -21.33 9.70 1.46
N LEU A 157 -21.57 10.92 0.98
CA LEU A 157 -22.55 11.85 1.56
C LEU A 157 -23.95 11.26 1.68
N ARG A 158 -24.35 10.38 0.74
CA ARG A 158 -25.65 9.67 0.80
C ARG A 158 -25.79 8.79 2.04
N TYR A 159 -24.69 8.24 2.57
CA TYR A 159 -24.70 7.40 3.77
C TYR A 159 -24.77 8.22 5.06
N PHE A 160 -24.57 9.53 4.97
CA PHE A 160 -24.73 10.50 6.05
C PHE A 160 -25.99 11.36 5.86
N ARG A 161 -26.97 10.89 5.06
CA ARG A 161 -28.25 11.58 4.81
C ARG A 161 -28.10 13.03 4.31
N GLY A 162 -26.99 13.35 3.63
CA GLY A 162 -26.71 14.72 3.18
C GLY A 162 -26.00 15.60 4.22
N ASP A 163 -25.74 15.12 5.44
CA ASP A 163 -25.04 15.87 6.48
C ASP A 163 -23.53 15.93 6.17
N THR A 164 -23.12 17.06 5.63
CA THR A 164 -21.72 17.34 5.32
C THR A 164 -20.88 17.45 6.58
N ASN A 165 -21.40 17.99 7.68
CA ASN A 165 -20.66 18.15 8.93
C ASN A 165 -20.38 16.79 9.58
N GLU A 166 -21.35 15.88 9.57
CA GLU A 166 -21.18 14.52 10.06
C GLU A 166 -20.14 13.75 9.23
N LEU A 167 -20.22 13.85 7.89
CA LEU A 167 -19.23 13.25 7.01
C LEU A 167 -17.82 13.81 7.25
N GLN A 168 -17.67 15.13 7.38
CA GLN A 168 -16.37 15.75 7.66
C GLN A 168 -15.80 15.31 9.01
N ARG A 169 -16.64 15.19 10.05
CA ARG A 169 -16.24 14.66 11.35
C ARG A 169 -15.82 13.19 11.27
N TYR A 170 -16.50 12.39 10.46
CA TYR A 170 -16.14 11.00 10.20
C TYR A 170 -14.77 10.90 9.51
N LEU A 171 -14.60 11.59 8.38
CA LEU A 171 -13.36 11.62 7.59
C LEU A 171 -12.17 12.13 8.40
N GLY A 172 -12.38 13.12 9.27
CA GLY A 172 -11.35 13.65 10.15
C GLY A 172 -10.74 12.64 11.13
N ARG A 173 -11.42 11.53 11.41
CA ARG A 173 -10.88 10.45 12.27
C ARG A 173 -10.08 9.40 11.50
N CYS A 174 -10.17 9.39 10.17
CA CYS A 174 -9.50 8.41 9.31
C CYS A 174 -8.04 8.75 9.07
N ILE A 175 -7.25 7.72 8.72
CA ILE A 175 -5.87 7.89 8.28
C ILE A 175 -5.81 7.94 6.76
N TYR A 176 -4.93 8.81 6.26
CA TYR A 176 -4.59 8.95 4.86
C TYR A 176 -3.11 8.62 4.71
N TYR A 177 -2.78 7.67 3.84
CA TYR A 177 -1.40 7.36 3.49
C TYR A 177 -1.12 7.92 2.10
N SER A 178 -0.04 8.70 1.94
CA SER A 178 0.37 9.27 0.65
C SER A 178 1.81 8.92 0.33
N GLY A 179 1.97 8.03 -0.65
CA GLY A 179 3.21 7.40 -1.08
C GLY A 179 3.67 7.79 -2.47
N MET A 180 4.31 8.95 -2.65
CA MET A 180 4.62 9.51 -3.97
C MET A 180 6.06 10.07 -4.07
N GLY A 181 6.56 10.16 -5.31
CA GLY A 181 7.84 10.77 -5.65
C GLY A 181 8.81 9.81 -6.34
N SER A 182 8.66 8.49 -6.17
CA SER A 182 9.65 7.53 -6.70
C SER A 182 9.71 7.56 -8.23
N ASN A 183 8.55 7.56 -8.89
CA ASN A 183 8.45 7.63 -10.34
C ASN A 183 8.86 9.00 -10.90
N ASP A 184 8.68 10.09 -10.15
CA ASP A 184 9.10 11.42 -10.60
C ASP A 184 10.63 11.46 -10.83
N TYR A 185 11.38 10.60 -10.15
CA TYR A 185 12.81 10.40 -10.40
C TYR A 185 13.08 9.23 -11.35
N LEU A 186 12.44 8.06 -11.16
CA LEU A 186 12.72 6.84 -11.93
C LEU A 186 12.17 6.84 -13.35
N ASN A 187 10.94 7.32 -13.51
CA ASN A 187 10.14 7.30 -14.73
C ASN A 187 9.80 8.73 -15.20
N ASN A 188 10.71 9.68 -14.93
CA ASN A 188 10.64 11.04 -15.42
C ASN A 188 12.03 11.72 -15.41
N TYR A 189 12.47 12.27 -14.27
CA TYR A 189 13.67 13.13 -14.21
C TYR A 189 14.97 12.45 -14.65
N PHE A 190 15.20 11.17 -14.32
CA PHE A 190 16.37 10.43 -14.79
C PHE A 190 16.13 9.63 -16.09
N MET A 191 15.13 10.02 -16.90
CA MET A 191 14.82 9.43 -18.21
C MET A 191 14.83 10.50 -19.33
N PRO A 192 16.00 11.09 -19.66
CA PRO A 192 16.10 12.18 -20.64
C PRO A 192 15.69 11.79 -22.07
N ASP A 193 15.69 10.49 -22.40
CA ASP A 193 15.23 10.00 -23.71
C ASP A 193 13.71 10.12 -23.90
N PHE A 194 12.95 10.23 -22.80
CA PHE A 194 11.49 10.32 -22.81
C PHE A 194 10.96 11.66 -22.31
N TYR A 195 11.73 12.38 -21.48
CA TYR A 195 11.28 13.57 -20.78
C TYR A 195 12.31 14.69 -20.83
N SER A 196 11.85 15.93 -21.01
CA SER A 196 12.70 17.14 -20.97
C SER A 196 13.00 17.64 -19.55
N THR A 197 12.50 16.96 -18.52
CA THR A 197 12.55 17.43 -17.12
C THR A 197 13.96 17.73 -16.64
N SER A 198 14.93 16.84 -16.87
CA SER A 198 16.33 17.06 -16.46
C SER A 198 17.04 18.18 -17.23
N SER A 199 16.50 18.60 -18.38
CA SER A 199 16.99 19.76 -19.13
C SER A 199 16.40 21.06 -18.60
N ASN A 200 15.17 21.01 -18.06
CA ASN A 200 14.44 22.16 -17.54
C ASN A 200 14.76 22.46 -16.07
N PHE A 201 15.20 21.45 -15.30
CA PHE A 201 15.44 21.56 -13.88
C PHE A 201 16.79 20.93 -13.49
N ASN A 202 17.41 21.49 -12.44
CA ASN A 202 18.45 20.79 -11.69
C ASN A 202 17.83 20.08 -10.49
N ASP A 203 18.61 19.29 -9.76
CA ASP A 203 18.09 18.42 -8.69
C ASP A 203 17.29 19.20 -7.63
N LYS A 204 17.75 20.41 -7.30
CA LYS A 204 17.10 21.29 -6.32
C LYS A 204 15.81 21.90 -6.87
N SER A 205 15.85 22.51 -8.05
CA SER A 205 14.66 23.15 -8.63
C SER A 205 13.59 22.14 -9.02
N PHE A 206 13.98 20.90 -9.36
CA PHE A 206 13.04 19.80 -9.58
C PHE A 206 12.34 19.40 -8.28
N ALA A 207 13.08 19.18 -7.19
CA ALA A 207 12.51 18.88 -5.88
C ALA A 207 11.53 20.00 -5.41
N GLU A 208 11.88 21.26 -5.62
CA GLU A 208 11.01 22.40 -5.31
C GLU A 208 9.72 22.40 -6.15
N SER A 209 9.84 22.07 -7.45
CA SER A 209 8.71 21.92 -8.36
C SER A 209 7.74 20.81 -7.92
N LEU A 210 8.26 19.64 -7.57
CA LEU A 210 7.47 18.52 -7.03
C LEU A 210 6.74 18.94 -5.76
N ILE A 211 7.41 19.63 -4.85
CA ILE A 211 6.84 20.05 -3.56
C ILE A 211 5.74 21.09 -3.76
N LYS A 212 5.84 21.95 -4.77
CA LYS A 212 4.75 22.87 -5.14
C LYS A 212 3.49 22.11 -5.53
N ASN A 213 3.60 21.12 -6.42
CA ASN A 213 2.45 20.30 -6.82
C ASN A 213 1.91 19.45 -5.66
N TYR A 214 2.80 18.82 -4.89
CA TYR A 214 2.40 17.97 -3.78
C TYR A 214 1.71 18.76 -2.66
N THR A 215 2.14 20.01 -2.42
CA THR A 215 1.45 20.95 -1.52
C THR A 215 -0.01 21.15 -1.94
N GLN A 216 -0.27 21.34 -3.23
CA GLN A 216 -1.63 21.56 -3.75
C GLN A 216 -2.50 20.29 -3.61
N GLN A 217 -1.94 19.13 -3.94
CA GLN A 217 -2.62 17.83 -3.86
C GLN A 217 -3.00 17.48 -2.42
N LEU A 218 -2.06 17.60 -1.48
CA LEU A 218 -2.31 17.34 -0.05
C LEU A 218 -3.29 18.38 0.55
N THR A 219 -3.23 19.63 0.10
CA THR A 219 -4.21 20.66 0.50
C THR A 219 -5.62 20.32 -0.01
N ARG A 220 -5.76 19.76 -1.22
CA ARG A 220 -7.06 19.26 -1.71
C ARG A 220 -7.58 18.11 -0.85
N LEU A 221 -6.74 17.14 -0.47
CA LEU A 221 -7.17 16.08 0.44
C LEU A 221 -7.71 16.66 1.76
N TYR A 222 -7.03 17.68 2.31
CA TYR A 222 -7.49 18.39 3.49
C TYR A 222 -8.84 19.11 3.27
N GLN A 223 -9.03 19.78 2.14
CA GLN A 223 -10.31 20.43 1.78
C GLN A 223 -11.46 19.42 1.73
N PHE A 224 -11.17 18.16 1.40
CA PHE A 224 -12.13 17.04 1.38
C PHE A 224 -12.07 16.17 2.65
N GLY A 225 -11.73 16.75 3.79
CA GLY A 225 -11.92 16.15 5.11
C GLY A 225 -10.74 15.38 5.68
N ALA A 226 -9.61 15.27 4.95
CA ALA A 226 -8.43 14.64 5.52
C ALA A 226 -7.87 15.45 6.69
N ARG A 227 -7.64 14.80 7.83
CA ARG A 227 -7.04 15.43 9.02
C ARG A 227 -5.85 14.67 9.60
N LYS A 228 -5.74 13.35 9.41
CA LYS A 228 -4.58 12.56 9.85
C LYS A 228 -3.86 11.97 8.65
N ILE A 229 -2.72 12.53 8.28
CA ILE A 229 -2.04 12.19 7.01
C ILE A 229 -0.62 11.73 7.27
N VAL A 230 -0.28 10.54 6.76
CA VAL A 230 1.09 10.03 6.66
C VAL A 230 1.60 10.34 5.25
N VAL A 231 2.67 11.13 5.16
CA VAL A 231 3.35 11.46 3.89
C VAL A 231 4.72 10.81 3.94
N THR A 232 4.99 9.89 3.02
CA THR A 232 6.31 9.24 2.98
C THR A 232 7.33 10.06 2.22
N GLY A 233 8.58 10.02 2.69
CA GLY A 233 9.74 10.26 1.83
C GLY A 233 9.96 9.10 0.86
N VAL A 234 10.81 9.30 -0.12
CA VAL A 234 11.22 8.31 -1.11
C VAL A 234 12.40 7.48 -0.56
N GLY A 235 12.38 6.17 -0.79
CA GLY A 235 13.45 5.25 -0.40
C GLY A 235 14.77 5.48 -1.16
N GLN A 236 15.79 4.66 -0.88
CA GLN A 236 17.10 4.75 -1.55
C GLN A 236 17.06 4.21 -2.99
N ILE A 237 16.50 4.98 -3.94
CA ILE A 237 16.37 4.56 -5.33
C ILE A 237 17.69 4.10 -5.93
N GLY A 238 18.81 4.80 -5.63
CA GLY A 238 20.12 4.41 -6.13
C GLY A 238 20.61 3.03 -5.70
N CYS A 239 19.94 2.41 -4.72
CA CYS A 239 20.27 1.09 -4.18
C CYS A 239 19.33 -0.04 -4.66
N ILE A 240 18.27 0.27 -5.41
CA ILE A 240 17.34 -0.77 -5.87
C ILE A 240 17.98 -1.59 -7.02
N PRO A 241 17.57 -2.86 -7.22
CA PRO A 241 18.19 -3.72 -8.23
C PRO A 241 18.21 -3.11 -9.64
N TYR A 242 17.18 -2.37 -10.04
CA TYR A 242 17.11 -1.65 -11.33
C TYR A 242 18.29 -0.69 -11.54
N GLN A 243 18.64 0.09 -10.52
CA GLN A 243 19.74 1.03 -10.57
C GLN A 243 21.09 0.31 -10.50
N LEU A 244 21.21 -0.70 -9.63
CA LEU A 244 22.42 -1.50 -9.50
C LEU A 244 22.77 -2.25 -10.79
N ALA A 245 21.77 -2.69 -11.55
CA ALA A 245 21.96 -3.36 -12.83
C ALA A 245 22.58 -2.44 -13.91
N ARG A 246 22.28 -1.13 -13.85
CA ARG A 246 22.69 -0.12 -14.84
C ARG A 246 23.89 0.71 -14.39
N TYR A 247 24.20 0.71 -13.11
CA TYR A 247 25.30 1.45 -12.54
C TYR A 247 26.62 0.67 -12.65
N ASN A 248 27.55 1.15 -13.47
CA ASN A 248 28.89 0.60 -13.62
C ASN A 248 29.86 1.38 -12.74
N ASN A 249 30.22 0.80 -11.60
CA ASN A 249 31.10 1.43 -10.63
C ASN A 249 32.58 1.08 -10.84
N ARG A 250 33.06 1.11 -12.10
CA ARG A 250 34.44 0.71 -12.43
C ARG A 250 35.52 1.57 -11.76
N ASN A 251 35.16 2.73 -11.20
CA ASN A 251 36.11 3.69 -10.63
C ASN A 251 35.89 4.01 -9.14
N ASN A 252 34.97 3.36 -8.41
CA ASN A 252 34.75 3.70 -7.00
C ASN A 252 34.45 2.47 -6.13
N SER A 253 35.48 1.93 -5.50
CA SER A 253 35.44 0.77 -4.59
C SER A 253 34.71 1.00 -3.26
N THR A 254 34.01 2.13 -3.07
CA THR A 254 33.43 2.54 -1.78
C THR A 254 31.90 2.72 -1.77
N GLY A 255 31.20 2.60 -2.90
CA GLY A 255 29.74 2.78 -2.94
C GLY A 255 28.99 1.70 -3.71
N ARG A 256 28.12 0.90 -3.06
CA ARG A 256 27.26 -0.05 -3.78
C ARG A 256 26.14 0.64 -4.57
N CYS A 257 25.70 1.83 -4.16
CA CYS A 257 24.53 2.52 -4.73
C CYS A 257 24.89 3.73 -5.62
N ASN A 258 23.96 4.10 -6.51
CA ASN A 258 24.09 5.32 -7.32
C ASN A 258 23.88 6.59 -6.48
N GLY A 259 24.99 7.24 -6.11
CA GLY A 259 24.99 8.45 -5.28
C GLY A 259 24.32 9.67 -5.92
N LYS A 260 24.41 9.83 -7.25
CA LYS A 260 23.77 10.95 -7.97
C LYS A 260 22.26 10.95 -7.74
N ILE A 261 21.63 9.78 -7.89
CA ILE A 261 20.19 9.63 -7.67
C ILE A 261 19.83 9.85 -6.21
N ASN A 262 20.55 9.20 -5.29
CA ASN A 262 20.26 9.32 -3.86
C ASN A 262 20.41 10.77 -3.34
N ASN A 263 21.36 11.55 -3.86
CA ASN A 263 21.51 12.96 -3.51
C ASN A 263 20.27 13.78 -3.92
N ALA A 264 19.72 13.55 -5.12
CA ALA A 264 18.49 14.20 -5.55
C ALA A 264 17.28 13.80 -4.67
N ILE A 265 17.20 12.53 -4.26
CA ILE A 265 16.15 12.03 -3.36
C ILE A 265 16.23 12.67 -1.97
N VAL A 266 17.43 12.83 -1.41
CA VAL A 266 17.61 13.48 -0.11
C VAL A 266 17.12 14.94 -0.14
N LEU A 267 17.33 15.66 -1.25
CA LEU A 267 16.80 17.01 -1.42
C LEU A 267 15.27 17.04 -1.39
N PHE A 268 14.60 16.14 -2.12
CA PHE A 268 13.14 16.02 -2.09
C PHE A 268 12.61 15.68 -0.70
N ASN A 269 13.18 14.64 -0.06
CA ASN A 269 12.76 14.20 1.28
C ASN A 269 12.89 15.30 2.33
N SER A 270 13.97 16.09 2.27
CA SER A 270 14.15 17.27 3.13
C SER A 270 13.02 18.28 2.96
N GLN A 271 12.57 18.51 1.72
CA GLN A 271 11.46 19.42 1.44
C GLN A 271 10.10 18.84 1.84
N VAL A 272 9.87 17.53 1.72
CA VAL A 272 8.65 16.87 2.23
C VAL A 272 8.56 17.05 3.75
N LYS A 273 9.66 16.84 4.48
CA LYS A 273 9.70 17.07 5.93
C LYS A 273 9.38 18.53 6.30
N LYS A 274 9.95 19.51 5.56
CA LYS A 274 9.61 20.93 5.72
C LYS A 274 8.15 21.25 5.38
N LEU A 275 7.57 20.57 4.40
CA LEU A 275 6.15 20.71 4.07
C LEU A 275 5.26 20.25 5.23
N VAL A 276 5.58 19.10 5.83
CA VAL A 276 4.91 18.60 7.05
C VAL A 276 5.00 19.62 8.18
N ASP A 277 6.15 20.24 8.40
CA ASP A 277 6.29 21.33 9.39
C ASP A 277 5.36 22.51 9.10
N ARG A 278 5.33 22.99 7.84
CA ARG A 278 4.48 24.14 7.48
C ARG A 278 3.00 23.85 7.70
N PHE A 279 2.54 22.65 7.32
CA PHE A 279 1.17 22.23 7.55
C PHE A 279 0.83 22.12 9.04
N ASN A 280 1.70 21.48 9.82
CA ASN A 280 1.52 21.33 11.26
C ASN A 280 1.63 22.64 12.06
N LYS A 281 2.33 23.66 11.53
CA LYS A 281 2.44 25.02 12.10
C LYS A 281 1.25 25.94 11.80
N GLY A 282 0.16 25.39 11.27
CA GLY A 282 -1.12 26.09 11.18
C GLY A 282 -1.56 26.50 9.78
N GLN A 283 -0.83 26.13 8.73
CA GLN A 283 -1.34 26.31 7.36
C GLN A 283 -2.62 25.49 7.13
N LEU A 284 -2.71 24.29 7.71
CA LEU A 284 -3.88 23.41 7.62
C LEU A 284 -4.42 23.13 9.03
N LYS A 285 -5.27 24.05 9.54
CA LYS A 285 -5.78 24.01 10.92
C LYS A 285 -6.52 22.70 11.23
N GLY A 286 -6.21 22.11 12.38
CA GLY A 286 -6.83 20.87 12.85
C GLY A 286 -6.37 19.60 12.12
N ALA A 287 -5.47 19.71 11.12
CA ALA A 287 -4.81 18.55 10.54
C ALA A 287 -3.48 18.26 11.24
N LYS A 288 -3.09 16.99 11.22
CA LYS A 288 -1.80 16.49 11.66
C LYS A 288 -1.19 15.63 10.56
N PHE A 289 0.01 16.02 10.19
CA PHE A 289 0.83 15.35 9.20
C PHE A 289 2.01 14.66 9.87
N VAL A 290 2.30 13.44 9.42
CA VAL A 290 3.49 12.67 9.80
C VAL A 290 4.32 12.43 8.56
N TYR A 291 5.58 12.87 8.58
CA TYR A 291 6.60 12.45 7.63
C TYR A 291 7.09 11.06 8.01
N LEU A 292 6.95 10.10 7.09
CA LEU A 292 7.54 8.77 7.21
C LEU A 292 8.87 8.72 6.47
N ASP A 293 9.96 8.51 7.19
CA ASP A 293 11.32 8.44 6.65
C ASP A 293 11.61 7.06 6.04
N SER A 294 11.02 6.81 4.88
CA SER A 294 11.26 5.58 4.12
C SER A 294 12.71 5.47 3.63
N TYR A 295 13.42 6.59 3.43
CA TYR A 295 14.85 6.56 3.12
C TYR A 295 15.65 5.91 4.25
N LYS A 296 15.48 6.40 5.48
CA LYS A 296 16.18 5.86 6.63
C LYS A 296 15.75 4.44 6.98
N SER A 297 14.45 4.15 7.00
CA SER A 297 13.96 2.81 7.40
C SER A 297 14.37 1.72 6.41
N THR A 298 14.33 1.99 5.10
CA THR A 298 14.83 1.04 4.09
C THR A 298 16.35 0.86 4.14
N TYR A 299 17.10 1.94 4.38
CA TYR A 299 18.56 1.86 4.58
C TYR A 299 18.91 0.99 5.79
N ASP A 300 18.30 1.26 6.95
CA ASP A 300 18.57 0.52 8.18
C ASP A 300 18.19 -0.97 8.03
N LEU A 301 17.09 -1.27 7.31
CA LEU A 301 16.69 -2.65 7.02
C LEU A 301 17.72 -3.37 6.14
N ALA A 302 18.18 -2.74 5.06
CA ALA A 302 19.15 -3.34 4.15
C ALA A 302 20.52 -3.53 4.83
N ALA A 303 20.98 -2.52 5.59
CA ALA A 303 22.24 -2.56 6.32
C ALA A 303 22.27 -3.66 7.40
N ASN A 304 21.12 -3.94 8.02
CA ASN A 304 20.97 -4.96 9.05
C ASN A 304 20.26 -6.23 8.53
N GLY A 305 20.23 -6.44 7.21
CA GLY A 305 19.37 -7.45 6.58
C GLY A 305 19.53 -8.86 7.18
N ALA A 306 20.77 -9.28 7.46
CA ALA A 306 21.06 -10.58 8.06
C ALA A 306 20.39 -10.79 9.42
N ALA A 307 20.32 -9.74 10.26
CA ALA A 307 19.65 -9.82 11.56
C ALA A 307 18.12 -10.00 11.43
N TYR A 308 17.56 -9.63 10.28
CA TYR A 308 16.16 -9.83 9.93
C TYR A 308 15.92 -11.07 9.04
N GLY A 309 16.96 -11.89 8.81
CA GLY A 309 16.87 -13.12 8.03
C GLY A 309 17.03 -12.94 6.52
N PHE A 310 17.36 -11.74 6.03
CA PHE A 310 17.68 -11.53 4.62
C PHE A 310 19.11 -12.00 4.31
N GLU A 311 19.25 -12.78 3.25
CA GLU A 311 20.53 -13.21 2.67
C GLU A 311 20.87 -12.38 1.43
N VAL A 312 19.85 -11.82 0.76
CA VAL A 312 20.00 -11.07 -0.48
C VAL A 312 19.28 -9.73 -0.39
N VAL A 313 20.06 -8.64 -0.38
CA VAL A 313 19.56 -7.27 -0.19
C VAL A 313 19.73 -6.37 -1.42
N ASP A 314 20.36 -6.84 -2.48
CA ASP A 314 20.75 -6.05 -3.64
C ASP A 314 20.28 -6.65 -4.98
N LYS A 315 19.53 -7.76 -4.95
CA LYS A 315 19.01 -8.47 -6.12
C LYS A 315 17.54 -8.79 -5.95
N GLY A 316 16.77 -8.69 -7.03
CA GLY A 316 15.36 -9.13 -7.05
C GLY A 316 15.24 -10.64 -6.98
N CYS A 317 14.27 -11.17 -6.22
CA CYS A 317 13.95 -12.59 -6.20
C CYS A 317 13.46 -13.10 -7.58
N CYS A 318 12.76 -12.25 -8.33
CA CYS A 318 12.33 -12.49 -9.70
C CYS A 318 12.85 -11.38 -10.62
N GLY A 319 13.14 -11.70 -11.88
CA GLY A 319 13.68 -10.77 -12.87
C GLY A 319 14.85 -11.34 -13.64
N VAL A 320 15.41 -10.56 -14.56
CA VAL A 320 16.43 -11.03 -15.51
C VAL A 320 17.64 -10.09 -15.52
N GLY A 321 18.81 -10.68 -15.76
CA GLY A 321 20.07 -9.97 -15.94
C GLY A 321 20.77 -9.63 -14.62
N ARG A 322 21.71 -8.67 -14.69
CA ARG A 322 22.46 -8.21 -13.53
C ARG A 322 21.51 -7.77 -12.41
N ASN A 323 21.77 -8.23 -11.18
CA ASN A 323 20.94 -7.99 -9.99
C ASN A 323 19.44 -8.39 -10.16
N ASN A 324 19.07 -9.20 -11.18
CA ASN A 324 17.67 -9.39 -11.60
C ASN A 324 16.92 -8.05 -11.81
N GLY A 325 17.67 -6.98 -12.15
CA GLY A 325 17.17 -5.61 -12.21
C GLY A 325 17.10 -5.03 -13.62
N GLN A 326 17.60 -5.73 -14.65
CA GLN A 326 17.53 -5.20 -16.02
C GLN A 326 16.11 -5.28 -16.56
N ILE A 327 15.45 -6.41 -16.34
CA ILE A 327 14.06 -6.65 -16.70
C ILE A 327 13.37 -7.15 -15.44
N THR A 328 12.22 -6.56 -15.13
CA THR A 328 11.39 -7.00 -14.00
C THR A 328 10.85 -8.41 -14.21
N CYS A 329 10.16 -8.95 -13.22
CA CYS A 329 9.62 -10.29 -13.24
C CYS A 329 8.71 -10.54 -14.46
N LEU A 330 9.03 -11.55 -15.27
CA LEU A 330 8.25 -11.90 -16.46
C LEU A 330 7.06 -12.80 -16.12
N PRO A 331 5.99 -12.79 -16.94
CA PRO A 331 4.88 -13.71 -16.78
C PRO A 331 5.35 -15.17 -16.71
N LEU A 332 4.86 -15.90 -15.71
CA LEU A 332 5.15 -17.32 -15.45
C LEU A 332 6.64 -17.63 -15.14
N GLN A 333 7.47 -16.61 -14.92
CA GLN A 333 8.84 -16.81 -14.49
C GLN A 333 8.89 -17.53 -13.12
N THR A 334 9.79 -18.49 -12.96
CA THR A 334 10.05 -19.11 -11.66
C THR A 334 10.85 -18.12 -10.80
N PRO A 335 10.33 -17.69 -9.63
CA PRO A 335 11.07 -16.81 -8.72
C PRO A 335 12.15 -17.59 -7.96
N CYS A 336 12.95 -16.89 -7.16
CA CYS A 336 13.90 -17.52 -6.24
C CYS A 336 13.23 -18.57 -5.31
N PRO A 337 13.97 -19.61 -4.86
CA PRO A 337 13.39 -20.71 -4.08
C PRO A 337 12.79 -20.26 -2.74
N ASP A 338 13.49 -19.39 -2.01
CA ASP A 338 13.03 -18.83 -0.74
C ASP A 338 12.91 -17.31 -0.81
N ARG A 339 11.67 -16.85 -0.99
CA ARG A 339 11.32 -15.44 -1.10
C ARG A 339 11.52 -14.68 0.20
N THR A 340 11.58 -15.37 1.35
CA THR A 340 11.74 -14.73 2.66
C THR A 340 13.16 -14.23 2.89
N LYS A 341 14.13 -14.77 2.14
CA LYS A 341 15.55 -14.40 2.20
C LYS A 341 15.92 -13.18 1.35
N TYR A 342 14.99 -12.67 0.55
CA TYR A 342 15.21 -11.55 -0.37
C TYR A 342 14.51 -10.30 0.12
N LEU A 343 15.22 -9.17 0.12
CA LEU A 343 14.62 -7.87 0.41
C LEU A 343 13.74 -7.41 -0.77
N PHE A 344 14.22 -7.59 -2.00
CA PHE A 344 13.53 -7.17 -3.21
C PHE A 344 12.82 -8.34 -3.90
N TRP A 345 11.56 -8.12 -4.26
CA TRP A 345 10.78 -9.06 -5.08
C TRP A 345 11.23 -9.02 -6.53
N ASP A 346 11.34 -7.82 -7.10
CA ASP A 346 11.72 -7.61 -8.50
C ASP A 346 12.76 -6.49 -8.64
N ALA A 347 12.86 -5.88 -9.82
CA ALA A 347 13.80 -4.81 -10.10
C ALA A 347 13.62 -3.54 -9.23
N PHE A 348 12.44 -3.34 -8.66
CA PHE A 348 12.07 -2.11 -7.94
C PHE A 348 11.47 -2.37 -6.56
N HIS A 349 10.64 -3.41 -6.44
CA HIS A 349 9.69 -3.53 -5.35
C HIS A 349 10.18 -4.48 -4.25
N PRO A 350 9.87 -4.18 -2.97
CA PRO A 350 10.19 -5.07 -1.85
C PRO A 350 9.35 -6.36 -1.85
N THR A 351 9.87 -7.40 -1.22
CA THR A 351 9.11 -8.61 -0.89
C THR A 351 8.06 -8.34 0.18
N GLU A 352 7.08 -9.24 0.31
CA GLU A 352 6.14 -9.23 1.44
C GLU A 352 6.85 -9.17 2.80
N THR A 353 7.93 -9.94 2.97
CA THR A 353 8.72 -9.96 4.21
C THR A 353 9.25 -8.58 4.54
N ALA A 354 9.88 -7.90 3.56
CA ALA A 354 10.38 -6.55 3.75
C ALA A 354 9.25 -5.55 4.05
N ASN A 355 8.13 -5.64 3.33
CA ASN A 355 6.95 -4.79 3.56
C ASN A 355 6.40 -4.91 4.99
N ILE A 356 6.28 -6.13 5.51
CA ILE A 356 5.79 -6.39 6.86
C ILE A 356 6.76 -5.87 7.92
N LEU A 357 8.06 -6.10 7.73
CA LEU A 357 9.08 -5.62 8.67
C LEU A 357 9.10 -4.10 8.73
N LEU A 358 9.07 -3.41 7.58
CA LEU A 358 9.00 -1.95 7.52
C LEU A 358 7.73 -1.43 8.19
N ALA A 359 6.57 -2.01 7.92
CA ALA A 359 5.32 -1.57 8.55
C ALA A 359 5.37 -1.70 10.08
N LYS A 360 5.92 -2.81 10.59
CA LYS A 360 6.09 -3.04 12.02
C LYS A 360 7.10 -2.07 12.64
N SER A 361 8.27 -1.89 12.03
CA SER A 361 9.32 -1.00 12.56
C SER A 361 8.87 0.46 12.57
N ASN A 362 8.10 0.87 11.57
CA ASN A 362 7.74 2.28 11.38
C ASN A 362 6.55 2.70 12.24
N PHE A 363 5.62 1.78 12.55
CA PHE A 363 4.34 2.11 13.16
C PHE A 363 4.45 2.87 14.49
N ASN A 364 5.28 2.39 15.41
CA ASN A 364 5.49 3.02 16.73
C ASN A 364 6.88 3.69 16.87
N SER A 365 7.55 3.98 15.75
CA SER A 365 8.90 4.54 15.81
C SER A 365 8.93 6.00 15.40
N ARG A 366 9.30 6.87 16.35
CA ARG A 366 9.69 8.26 16.07
C ARG A 366 11.10 8.38 15.44
N ALA A 367 11.86 7.28 15.39
CA ALA A 367 13.13 7.27 14.64
C ALA A 367 12.89 7.24 13.11
N TYR A 368 11.74 6.74 12.68
CA TYR A 368 11.32 6.68 11.28
C TYR A 368 10.11 7.55 10.96
N SER A 369 9.52 8.21 11.96
CA SER A 369 8.34 9.06 11.80
C SER A 369 8.53 10.40 12.49
N TYR A 370 8.07 11.48 11.88
CA TYR A 370 8.22 12.83 12.41
C TYR A 370 6.96 13.69 12.17
N PRO A 371 6.50 14.52 13.12
CA PRO A 371 7.04 14.72 14.47
C PRO A 371 6.59 13.68 15.51
N ILE A 372 5.57 12.89 15.16
CA ILE A 372 4.99 11.83 15.99
C ILE A 372 4.99 10.51 15.21
N SER A 373 4.80 9.39 15.89
CA SER A 373 4.65 8.08 15.25
C SER A 373 3.30 7.92 14.55
N ILE A 374 3.18 6.91 13.70
CA ILE A 374 1.90 6.58 13.05
C ILE A 374 0.88 6.11 14.11
N GLN A 375 1.32 5.41 15.14
CA GLN A 375 0.47 5.01 16.27
C GLN A 375 -0.07 6.23 17.02
N GLU A 376 0.77 7.21 17.32
CA GLU A 376 0.35 8.45 17.99
C GLU A 376 -0.65 9.22 17.12
N LEU A 377 -0.42 9.29 15.81
CA LEU A 377 -1.37 9.88 14.86
C LEU A 377 -2.73 9.16 14.87
N ALA A 378 -2.73 7.81 14.95
CA ALA A 378 -3.96 7.02 15.02
C ALA A 378 -4.78 7.36 16.27
N ASN A 379 -4.12 7.60 17.41
CA ASN A 379 -4.71 7.86 18.71
C ASN A 379 -5.20 9.30 18.96
N LEU A 380 -4.95 10.24 18.04
CA LEU A 380 -5.52 11.59 18.09
C LEU A 380 -7.03 11.61 17.87
#